data_AF-A0A352SL00-F1
#
_entry.id   AF-A0A352SL00-F1
#
_cell.length_a   1.000
_cell.length_b   1.000
_cell.length_c   1.000
_cell.angle_alpha   90.00
_cell.angle_beta   90.00
_cell.angle_gamma   90.00
#
_symmetry.space_group_name_H-M   'P 1'
#
loop_
_entity.id
_entity.type
_entity.pdbx_description
1 polymer ?
#
loop_
_entity_poly.entity_id
_entity_poly.type
_entity_poly.pdbx_seq_one_letter_code
_entity_poly.pdbx_strand_id
1 'polypeptide(L)'
;MQSNHPFNLFPSTLSWTAYHHARVRSLNNAPLNPDGAYILVWMQSTHRFAYHHGLEYAVAWANELQKPVVVYESLHCGDPWACDRLHSLELDFMEEHVAYAASHDKAQQGSWVYWPHLEEQPGTAEKGFEALAEHAAMVVTDEFPVGPIPRRNTRWAEQIKAPYVVVDANGLIPLGQTTKDPYSAYIFRKIVQKSFREAMDVMPSEDPLGELTIQGSHVQSAIPEALASIAPHGGEVFGQRDSWLASLPIRHDVAPVETRGSREAALQRMHGFMQFDLLEYDEKRNHPDEHKTSRLSPWLHYGVLSAHEVVEAALAKMPAGWSMDNLTYVGGKSEGFFNGDPNIESFLNEVVTWREVGYHYCHHRPDYAEYESLPDWAKTTIGEHHSDIRPHVYTFEQLERGQTHDSL
;
A
#
# COMPACT_ATOMS: atom_id res chain seq x y z
N MET A 1 -25.86 -1.89 -33.11
CA MET A 1 -24.58 -2.60 -33.19
C MET A 1 -23.55 -1.73 -32.47
N GLN A 2 -23.41 -1.90 -31.15
CA GLN A 2 -22.32 -1.24 -30.43
C GLN A 2 -21.03 -1.99 -30.79
N SER A 3 -20.08 -1.27 -31.35
CA SER A 3 -18.75 -1.80 -31.62
C SER A 3 -18.08 -2.12 -30.29
N ASN A 4 -17.76 -3.39 -30.07
CA ASN A 4 -16.83 -3.83 -29.03
C ASN A 4 -15.43 -3.31 -29.39
N HIS A 5 -15.19 -2.01 -29.20
CA HIS A 5 -13.82 -1.53 -29.06
C HIS A 5 -13.33 -1.98 -27.68
N PRO A 6 -12.13 -2.58 -27.58
CA PRO A 6 -11.55 -2.90 -26.29
C PRO A 6 -11.46 -1.60 -25.46
N PHE A 7 -11.89 -1.68 -24.20
CA PHE A 7 -11.75 -0.59 -23.23
C PHE A 7 -10.30 -0.10 -23.26
N ASN A 8 -10.09 1.17 -23.58
CA ASN A 8 -8.78 1.79 -23.45
C ASN A 8 -8.51 1.97 -21.96
N LEU A 9 -7.45 1.35 -21.45
CA LEU A 9 -7.10 1.37 -20.04
C LEU A 9 -6.58 2.75 -19.59
N PHE A 10 -6.11 3.59 -20.52
CA PHE A 10 -5.43 4.84 -20.19
C PHE A 10 -6.23 6.06 -20.66
N PRO A 11 -6.77 6.88 -19.74
CA PRO A 11 -7.55 8.06 -20.07
C PRO A 11 -6.65 9.16 -20.66
N SER A 12 -7.17 9.95 -21.57
CA SER A 12 -6.46 11.05 -22.24
C SER A 12 -6.08 12.23 -21.33
N THR A 13 -6.63 12.29 -20.12
CA THR A 13 -6.49 13.39 -19.15
C THR A 13 -5.18 13.37 -18.36
N LEU A 14 -4.37 12.31 -18.48
CA LEU A 14 -3.07 12.20 -17.82
C LEU A 14 -1.97 11.92 -18.86
N SER A 15 -0.79 12.50 -18.65
CA SER A 15 0.37 12.26 -19.51
C SER A 15 1.04 10.94 -19.14
N TRP A 16 0.55 9.83 -19.71
CA TRP A 16 1.08 8.50 -19.41
C TRP A 16 2.50 8.31 -19.91
N THR A 17 3.35 7.79 -19.03
CA THR A 17 4.68 7.28 -19.37
C THR A 17 4.66 5.75 -19.35
N ALA A 18 5.71 5.11 -19.88
CA ALA A 18 5.87 3.66 -19.74
C ALA A 18 5.86 3.22 -18.27
N TYR A 19 6.36 4.09 -17.37
CA TYR A 19 6.32 3.89 -15.93
C TYR A 19 4.90 3.83 -15.36
N HIS A 20 4.04 4.76 -15.76
CA HIS A 20 2.64 4.71 -15.35
C HIS A 20 1.94 3.46 -15.89
N HIS A 21 2.19 3.08 -17.14
CA HIS A 21 1.61 1.86 -17.71
C HIS A 21 2.02 0.60 -16.95
N ALA A 22 3.26 0.54 -16.45
CA ALA A 22 3.76 -0.60 -15.69
C ALA A 22 3.11 -0.75 -14.29
N ARG A 23 2.36 0.26 -13.81
CA ARG A 23 1.59 0.21 -12.57
C ARG A 23 0.15 -0.26 -12.73
N VAL A 24 -0.40 -0.22 -13.95
CA VAL A 24 -1.85 -0.37 -14.17
C VAL A 24 -2.14 -1.67 -14.90
N ARG A 25 -3.05 -2.48 -14.37
CA ARG A 25 -3.47 -3.73 -14.99
C ARG A 25 -4.97 -3.95 -14.86
N SER A 26 -5.61 -4.29 -15.98
CA SER A 26 -7.01 -4.74 -15.96
C SER A 26 -7.09 -6.18 -15.46
N LEU A 27 -8.05 -6.47 -14.58
CA LEU A 27 -8.36 -7.81 -14.10
C LEU A 27 -9.48 -8.49 -14.89
N ASN A 28 -10.27 -7.72 -15.63
CA ASN A 28 -11.33 -8.22 -16.50
C ASN A 28 -11.34 -7.50 -17.86
N ASN A 29 -12.23 -7.91 -18.76
CA ASN A 29 -12.42 -7.31 -20.08
C ASN A 29 -13.79 -6.60 -20.21
N ALA A 30 -14.39 -6.24 -19.08
CA ALA A 30 -15.67 -5.56 -19.07
C ALA A 30 -15.54 -4.15 -19.69
N PRO A 31 -16.50 -3.69 -20.50
CA PRO A 31 -16.53 -2.31 -20.97
C PRO A 31 -16.89 -1.36 -19.82
N LEU A 32 -16.59 -0.06 -19.97
CA LEU A 32 -17.12 0.97 -19.08
C LEU A 32 -18.63 0.82 -18.91
N ASN A 33 -19.11 0.97 -17.68
CA ASN A 33 -20.54 1.03 -17.41
C ASN A 33 -21.04 2.46 -17.67
N PRO A 34 -21.79 2.71 -18.77
CA PRO A 34 -22.22 4.06 -19.14
C PRO A 34 -23.18 4.65 -18.10
N ASP A 35 -23.98 3.79 -17.45
CA ASP A 35 -24.98 4.16 -16.45
C ASP A 35 -24.40 4.21 -15.03
N GLY A 36 -23.12 3.86 -14.84
CA GLY A 36 -22.47 3.91 -13.53
C GLY A 36 -22.43 5.33 -12.96
N ALA A 37 -22.65 5.51 -11.67
CA ALA A 37 -22.81 6.83 -11.07
C ALA A 37 -21.47 7.49 -10.67
N TYR A 38 -20.41 6.70 -10.47
CA TYR A 38 -19.10 7.15 -9.99
C TYR A 38 -17.96 6.23 -10.42
N ILE A 39 -16.74 6.70 -10.23
CA ILE A 39 -15.53 5.87 -10.18
C ILE A 39 -15.41 5.32 -8.77
N LEU A 40 -15.37 4.00 -8.59
CA LEU A 40 -15.17 3.38 -7.28
C LEU A 40 -13.69 3.10 -7.07
N VAL A 41 -13.11 3.62 -6.00
CA VAL A 41 -11.77 3.25 -5.52
C VAL A 41 -11.95 2.34 -4.31
N TRP A 42 -11.55 1.08 -4.42
CA TRP A 42 -11.49 0.16 -3.30
C TRP A 42 -10.07 0.15 -2.74
N MET A 43 -9.87 0.84 -1.62
CA MET A 43 -8.60 0.97 -0.92
C MET A 43 -8.40 -0.22 0.02
N GLN A 44 -7.33 -0.98 -0.19
CA GLN A 44 -7.08 -2.26 0.50
C GLN A 44 -5.70 -2.37 1.18
N SER A 45 -4.72 -1.59 0.75
CA SER A 45 -3.32 -1.68 1.22
C SER A 45 -2.57 -0.36 1.22
N THR A 46 -2.98 0.59 0.37
CA THR A 46 -2.37 1.92 0.32
C THR A 46 -3.27 2.95 1.00
N HIS A 47 -3.32 2.87 2.34
CA HIS A 47 -4.21 3.64 3.20
C HIS A 47 -3.77 5.11 3.35
N ARG A 48 -3.77 5.86 2.24
CA ARG A 48 -3.44 7.29 2.19
C ARG A 48 -4.14 7.99 1.04
N PHE A 49 -4.35 9.30 1.14
CA PHE A 49 -4.80 10.11 0.00
C PHE A 49 -3.66 10.80 -0.76
N ALA A 50 -2.58 11.15 -0.05
CA ALA A 50 -1.41 11.79 -0.64
C ALA A 50 -0.50 10.78 -1.35
N TYR A 51 0.16 11.19 -2.44
CA TYR A 51 1.17 10.38 -3.14
C TYR A 51 0.65 8.99 -3.52
N HIS A 52 -0.55 8.91 -4.12
CA HIS A 52 -1.26 7.67 -4.39
C HIS A 52 -1.60 7.50 -5.87
N HIS A 53 -0.80 6.70 -6.60
CA HIS A 53 -1.01 6.44 -8.04
C HIS A 53 -2.39 5.87 -8.39
N GLY A 54 -2.99 5.04 -7.54
CA GLY A 54 -4.36 4.55 -7.76
C GLY A 54 -5.42 5.66 -7.73
N LEU A 55 -5.25 6.69 -6.89
CA LEU A 55 -6.15 7.85 -6.84
C LEU A 55 -5.92 8.77 -8.03
N GLU A 56 -4.66 8.99 -8.43
CA GLU A 56 -4.36 9.73 -9.68
C GLU A 56 -5.03 9.08 -10.90
N TYR A 57 -4.91 7.75 -11.01
CA TYR A 57 -5.56 6.98 -12.06
C TYR A 57 -7.09 7.12 -12.00
N ALA A 58 -7.69 7.04 -10.82
CA ALA A 58 -9.13 7.22 -10.62
C ALA A 58 -9.60 8.65 -10.95
N VAL A 59 -8.83 9.66 -10.56
CA VAL A 59 -9.09 11.09 -10.83
C VAL A 59 -9.00 11.39 -12.31
N ALA A 60 -8.02 10.83 -13.02
CA ALA A 60 -7.91 10.97 -14.47
C ALA A 60 -9.18 10.44 -15.17
N TRP A 61 -9.66 9.25 -14.78
CA TRP A 61 -10.91 8.69 -15.30
C TRP A 61 -12.16 9.45 -14.88
N ALA A 62 -12.22 9.92 -13.64
CA ALA A 62 -13.30 10.75 -13.14
C ALA A 62 -13.43 12.05 -13.95
N ASN A 63 -12.30 12.68 -14.27
CA ASN A 63 -12.24 13.87 -15.11
C ASN A 63 -12.65 13.57 -16.57
N GLU A 64 -12.22 12.43 -17.13
CA GLU A 64 -12.60 12.05 -18.50
C GLU A 64 -14.09 11.75 -18.63
N LEU A 65 -14.66 11.06 -17.64
CA LEU A 65 -16.07 10.64 -17.66
C LEU A 65 -17.01 11.67 -17.03
N GLN A 66 -16.47 12.72 -16.41
CA GLN A 66 -17.21 13.70 -15.60
C GLN A 66 -18.08 13.02 -14.52
N LYS A 67 -17.49 12.05 -13.81
CA LYS A 67 -18.16 11.28 -12.74
C LYS A 67 -17.40 11.44 -11.43
N PRO A 68 -18.09 11.58 -10.28
CA PRO A 68 -17.44 11.68 -8.98
C PRO A 68 -16.69 10.40 -8.59
N VAL A 69 -15.86 10.51 -7.56
CA VAL A 69 -15.09 9.39 -6.99
C VAL A 69 -15.71 8.95 -5.66
N VAL A 70 -15.87 7.65 -5.46
CA VAL A 70 -16.19 7.06 -4.15
C VAL A 70 -14.97 6.28 -3.71
N VAL A 71 -14.37 6.65 -2.58
CA VAL A 71 -13.30 5.88 -1.95
C VAL A 71 -13.90 5.02 -0.86
N TYR A 72 -13.85 3.70 -1.02
CA TYR A 72 -14.31 2.72 -0.06
C TYR A 72 -13.11 2.06 0.62
N GLU A 73 -13.05 2.14 1.93
CA GLU A 73 -12.02 1.57 2.78
C GLU A 73 -12.69 0.81 3.92
N SER A 74 -12.19 -0.37 4.26
CA SER A 74 -12.80 -1.20 5.30
C SER A 74 -11.79 -1.80 6.27
N LEU A 75 -12.06 -1.66 7.56
CA LEU A 75 -11.36 -2.39 8.62
C LEU A 75 -12.06 -3.74 8.81
N HIS A 76 -11.33 -4.83 8.57
CA HIS A 76 -11.86 -6.19 8.68
C HIS A 76 -11.63 -6.78 10.07
N CYS A 77 -12.63 -7.48 10.63
CA CYS A 77 -12.49 -8.23 11.88
C CYS A 77 -12.38 -9.76 11.70
N GLY A 78 -12.33 -10.23 10.45
CA GLY A 78 -12.24 -11.66 10.11
C GLY A 78 -10.83 -12.23 9.94
N ASP A 79 -9.77 -11.43 10.12
CA ASP A 79 -8.39 -11.91 9.97
C ASP A 79 -7.95 -12.75 11.20
N PRO A 80 -7.32 -13.93 11.02
CA PRO A 80 -6.84 -14.76 12.14
C PRO A 80 -5.86 -14.05 13.09
N TRP A 81 -5.19 -13.01 12.63
CA TRP A 81 -4.21 -12.22 13.38
C TRP A 81 -4.75 -10.86 13.80
N ALA A 82 -6.01 -10.55 13.50
CA ALA A 82 -6.68 -9.34 13.97
C ALA A 82 -6.57 -9.25 15.50
N CYS A 83 -6.09 -8.10 16.00
CA CYS A 83 -5.93 -7.85 17.42
C CYS A 83 -6.05 -6.35 17.76
N ASP A 84 -6.21 -6.05 19.04
CA ASP A 84 -6.38 -4.66 19.52
C ASP A 84 -5.24 -3.75 19.05
N ARG A 85 -4.00 -4.26 19.02
CA ARG A 85 -2.84 -3.50 18.52
C ARG A 85 -3.00 -3.05 17.08
N LEU A 86 -3.30 -3.97 16.18
CA LEU A 86 -3.38 -3.68 14.74
C LEU A 86 -4.60 -2.81 14.45
N HIS A 87 -5.76 -3.15 15.02
CA HIS A 87 -6.98 -2.37 14.86
C HIS A 87 -6.84 -0.95 15.41
N SER A 88 -6.12 -0.76 16.52
CA SER A 88 -5.84 0.58 17.04
C SER A 88 -5.02 1.42 16.05
N LEU A 89 -4.05 0.84 15.35
CA LEU A 89 -3.30 1.57 14.31
C LEU A 89 -4.22 1.93 13.14
N GLU A 90 -5.05 1.01 12.69
CA GLU A 90 -5.94 1.23 11.55
C GLU A 90 -7.02 2.28 11.83
N LEU A 91 -7.61 2.24 13.02
CA LEU A 91 -8.56 3.25 13.47
C LEU A 91 -7.97 4.66 13.47
N ASP A 92 -6.67 4.83 13.79
CA ASP A 92 -6.03 6.14 13.80
C ASP A 92 -5.99 6.79 12.42
N PHE A 93 -5.57 6.07 11.39
CA PHE A 93 -5.51 6.64 10.04
C PHE A 93 -6.90 6.75 9.41
N MET A 94 -7.82 5.83 9.70
CA MET A 94 -9.19 5.92 9.19
C MET A 94 -9.94 7.12 9.78
N GLU A 95 -9.73 7.43 11.06
CA GLU A 95 -10.27 8.63 11.72
C GLU A 95 -9.72 9.91 11.07
N GLU A 96 -8.41 9.96 10.82
CA GLU A 96 -7.75 11.07 10.12
C GLU A 96 -8.27 11.23 8.68
N HIS A 97 -8.52 10.13 7.96
CA HIS A 97 -9.12 10.15 6.62
C HIS A 97 -10.54 10.75 6.63
N VAL A 98 -11.35 10.46 7.66
CA VAL A 98 -12.67 11.10 7.82
C VAL A 98 -12.52 12.59 8.01
N ALA A 99 -11.61 13.02 8.90
CA ALA A 99 -11.37 14.44 9.14
C ALA A 99 -10.87 15.16 7.88
N TYR A 100 -9.94 14.55 7.14
CA TYR A 100 -9.45 15.06 5.87
C TYR A 100 -10.59 15.22 4.86
N ALA A 101 -11.37 14.17 4.61
CA ALA A 101 -12.49 14.21 3.67
C ALA A 101 -13.54 15.26 4.03
N ALA A 102 -13.83 15.45 5.33
CA ALA A 102 -14.77 16.48 5.79
C ALA A 102 -14.27 17.92 5.55
N SER A 103 -12.96 18.13 5.55
CA SER A 103 -12.32 19.44 5.38
C SER A 103 -11.89 19.75 3.94
N HIS A 104 -11.85 18.75 3.06
CA HIS A 104 -11.31 18.88 1.71
C HIS A 104 -12.27 19.60 0.75
N ASP A 105 -11.80 20.65 0.08
CA ASP A 105 -12.62 21.52 -0.81
C ASP A 105 -13.41 20.73 -1.86
N LYS A 106 -12.76 19.78 -2.55
CA LYS A 106 -13.42 18.96 -3.59
C LYS A 106 -14.46 17.98 -3.01
N ALA A 107 -14.29 17.53 -1.77
CA ALA A 107 -15.26 16.67 -1.11
C ALA A 107 -16.50 17.48 -0.69
N GLN A 108 -16.29 18.68 -0.13
CA GLN A 108 -17.38 19.60 0.21
C GLN A 108 -18.20 20.04 -1.01
N GLN A 109 -17.56 20.09 -2.19
CA GLN A 109 -18.23 20.33 -3.47
C GLN A 109 -19.02 19.11 -3.99
N GLY A 110 -18.85 17.93 -3.39
CA GLY A 110 -19.49 16.69 -3.80
C GLY A 110 -18.81 15.98 -4.98
N SER A 111 -17.55 16.33 -5.29
CA SER A 111 -16.76 15.70 -6.36
C SER A 111 -16.21 14.33 -5.97
N TRP A 112 -16.05 14.08 -4.67
CA TRP A 112 -15.70 12.77 -4.15
C TRP A 112 -16.19 12.59 -2.70
N VAL A 113 -16.25 11.33 -2.26
CA VAL A 113 -16.58 10.97 -0.87
C VAL A 113 -15.71 9.82 -0.39
N TYR A 114 -15.39 9.85 0.90
CA TYR A 114 -14.76 8.75 1.62
C TYR A 114 -15.83 7.98 2.40
N TRP A 115 -15.88 6.65 2.21
CA TRP A 115 -16.77 5.75 2.94
C TRP A 115 -15.94 4.72 3.72
N PRO A 116 -15.55 5.03 4.97
CA PRO A 116 -14.98 4.07 5.90
C PRO A 116 -16.06 3.10 6.37
N HIS A 117 -15.80 1.80 6.28
CA HIS A 117 -16.62 0.79 6.94
C HIS A 117 -15.81 0.04 8.00
N LEU A 118 -16.30 0.02 9.23
CA LEU A 118 -15.66 -0.70 10.33
C LEU A 118 -16.46 -1.97 10.60
N GLU A 119 -15.89 -3.12 10.28
CA GLU A 119 -16.57 -4.40 10.29
C GLU A 119 -16.75 -4.92 11.73
N GLU A 120 -17.99 -5.07 12.18
CA GLU A 120 -18.31 -5.71 13.47
C GLU A 120 -18.51 -7.23 13.34
N GLN A 121 -18.82 -7.69 12.14
CA GLN A 121 -19.08 -9.09 11.82
C GLN A 121 -18.42 -9.45 10.48
N PRO A 122 -17.65 -10.54 10.39
CA PRO A 122 -16.96 -10.89 9.16
C PRO A 122 -17.89 -10.99 7.93
N GLY A 123 -17.49 -10.33 6.85
CA GLY A 123 -18.13 -10.35 5.54
C GLY A 123 -18.98 -9.12 5.19
N THR A 124 -19.24 -8.18 6.11
CA THR A 124 -19.99 -6.95 5.76
C THR A 124 -19.17 -5.99 4.91
N ALA A 125 -17.84 -5.98 5.06
CA ALA A 125 -16.95 -5.18 4.22
C ALA A 125 -17.07 -5.54 2.73
N GLU A 126 -17.07 -6.83 2.40
CA GLU A 126 -17.20 -7.27 1.02
C GLU A 126 -18.60 -7.05 0.44
N LYS A 127 -19.65 -7.15 1.26
CA LYS A 127 -21.02 -6.80 0.84
C LYS A 127 -21.17 -5.30 0.58
N GLY A 128 -20.49 -4.46 1.36
CA GLY A 128 -20.41 -3.02 1.12
C GLY A 128 -19.73 -2.70 -0.21
N PHE A 129 -18.59 -3.35 -0.47
CA PHE A 129 -17.92 -3.26 -1.77
C PHE A 129 -18.82 -3.72 -2.92
N GLU A 130 -19.50 -4.85 -2.80
CA GLU A 130 -20.44 -5.37 -3.80
C GLU A 130 -21.52 -4.34 -4.13
N ALA A 131 -22.19 -3.81 -3.10
CA ALA A 131 -23.26 -2.83 -3.25
C ALA A 131 -22.78 -1.54 -3.94
N LEU A 132 -21.55 -1.11 -3.70
CA LEU A 132 -20.97 0.04 -4.41
C LEU A 132 -20.57 -0.31 -5.85
N ALA A 133 -19.97 -1.47 -6.06
CA ALA A 133 -19.43 -1.86 -7.36
C ALA A 133 -20.53 -2.08 -8.43
N GLU A 134 -21.75 -2.45 -8.02
CA GLU A 134 -22.91 -2.55 -8.93
C GLU A 134 -23.26 -1.22 -9.61
N HIS A 135 -22.98 -0.09 -8.96
CA HIS A 135 -23.28 1.25 -9.45
C HIS A 135 -22.06 1.97 -10.00
N ALA A 136 -20.89 1.32 -10.04
CA ALA A 136 -19.67 1.94 -10.51
C ALA A 136 -19.60 1.99 -12.05
N ALA A 137 -19.07 3.09 -12.59
CA ALA A 137 -18.68 3.20 -13.99
C ALA A 137 -17.42 2.36 -14.28
N MET A 138 -16.54 2.30 -13.28
CA MET A 138 -15.36 1.44 -13.20
C MET A 138 -14.92 1.29 -11.75
N VAL A 139 -14.16 0.24 -11.48
CA VAL A 139 -13.56 -0.04 -10.18
C VAL A 139 -12.04 0.01 -10.29
N VAL A 140 -11.42 0.82 -9.45
CA VAL A 140 -9.97 0.91 -9.26
C VAL A 140 -9.66 0.33 -7.89
N THR A 141 -8.61 -0.47 -7.76
CA THR A 141 -8.16 -0.99 -6.47
C THR A 141 -6.65 -1.15 -6.45
N ASP A 142 -6.10 -1.52 -5.30
CA ASP A 142 -4.66 -1.63 -5.13
C ASP A 142 -4.14 -2.94 -5.76
N GLU A 143 -2.99 -2.85 -6.44
CA GLU A 143 -2.17 -4.03 -6.73
C GLU A 143 -1.24 -4.27 -5.54
N PHE A 144 -1.42 -5.37 -4.81
CA PHE A 144 -0.54 -5.78 -3.72
C PHE A 144 -0.14 -7.24 -3.92
N PRO A 145 1.16 -7.63 -3.78
CA PRO A 145 1.62 -8.96 -4.19
C PRO A 145 1.43 -10.06 -3.14
N VAL A 146 1.05 -9.72 -1.90
CA VAL A 146 0.94 -10.65 -0.77
C VAL A 146 -0.52 -10.82 -0.35
N GLY A 147 -0.87 -11.98 0.20
CA GLY A 147 -2.23 -12.31 0.62
C GLY A 147 -2.75 -11.36 1.72
N PRO A 148 -4.07 -11.13 1.81
CA PRO A 148 -5.15 -11.78 1.05
C PRO A 148 -5.50 -11.11 -0.29
N ILE A 149 -4.93 -9.94 -0.61
CA ILE A 149 -5.38 -9.06 -1.70
C ILE A 149 -5.34 -9.71 -3.09
N PRO A 150 -4.27 -10.38 -3.55
CA PRO A 150 -4.27 -11.08 -4.84
C PRO A 150 -5.43 -12.06 -5.01
N ARG A 151 -5.74 -12.83 -3.96
CA ARG A 151 -6.83 -13.82 -3.97
C ARG A 151 -8.18 -13.14 -4.03
N ARG A 152 -8.35 -12.06 -3.27
CA ARG A 152 -9.57 -11.25 -3.24
C ARG A 152 -9.82 -10.58 -4.59
N ASN A 153 -8.82 -9.91 -5.15
CA ASN A 153 -8.86 -9.29 -6.47
C ASN A 153 -9.19 -10.29 -7.57
N THR A 154 -8.56 -11.48 -7.56
CA THR A 154 -8.87 -12.54 -8.54
C THR A 154 -10.33 -12.98 -8.46
N ARG A 155 -10.86 -13.23 -7.26
CA ARG A 155 -12.26 -13.65 -7.07
C ARG A 155 -13.26 -12.58 -7.51
N TRP A 156 -12.99 -11.31 -7.25
CA TRP A 156 -13.90 -10.22 -7.62
C TRP A 156 -13.88 -9.92 -9.12
N ALA A 157 -12.77 -10.17 -9.81
CA ALA A 157 -12.68 -9.97 -11.26
C ALA A 157 -13.70 -10.76 -12.08
N GLU A 158 -14.14 -11.92 -11.56
CA GLU A 158 -15.17 -12.76 -12.17
C GLU A 158 -16.60 -12.22 -11.96
N GLN A 159 -16.79 -11.34 -10.97
CA GLN A 159 -18.11 -10.86 -10.52
C GLN A 159 -18.40 -9.42 -10.95
N ILE A 160 -17.37 -8.58 -11.09
CA ILE A 160 -17.53 -7.18 -11.48
C ILE A 160 -17.87 -7.04 -12.96
N LYS A 161 -18.94 -6.30 -13.26
CA LYS A 161 -19.49 -6.08 -14.61
C LYS A 161 -18.97 -4.81 -15.30
N ALA A 162 -18.20 -3.99 -14.59
CA ALA A 162 -17.50 -2.81 -15.09
C ALA A 162 -15.99 -3.08 -15.18
N PRO A 163 -15.16 -2.20 -15.77
CA PRO A 163 -13.72 -2.40 -15.78
C PRO A 163 -13.21 -2.48 -14.34
N TYR A 164 -12.49 -3.54 -14.02
CA TYR A 164 -11.88 -3.73 -12.71
C TYR A 164 -10.37 -3.69 -12.86
N VAL A 165 -9.76 -2.63 -12.33
CA VAL A 165 -8.37 -2.27 -12.58
C VAL A 165 -7.61 -2.25 -11.27
N VAL A 166 -6.43 -2.87 -11.25
CA VAL A 166 -5.47 -2.74 -10.15
C VAL A 166 -4.41 -1.71 -10.51
N VAL A 167 -3.97 -0.95 -9.51
CA VAL A 167 -2.89 0.04 -9.64
C VAL A 167 -1.86 -0.17 -8.54
N ASP A 168 -0.60 -0.34 -8.92
CA ASP A 168 0.53 -0.45 -7.99
C ASP A 168 0.94 0.91 -7.44
N ALA A 169 0.66 1.11 -6.15
CA ALA A 169 1.09 2.28 -5.37
C ALA A 169 1.97 1.90 -4.16
N ASN A 170 2.62 0.71 -4.19
CA ASN A 170 3.38 0.15 -3.06
C ASN A 170 4.73 0.82 -2.82
N GLY A 171 5.44 1.10 -3.91
CA GLY A 171 6.84 1.50 -3.91
C GLY A 171 7.19 2.37 -5.11
N LEU A 172 8.48 2.71 -5.19
CA LEU A 172 9.03 3.52 -6.27
C LEU A 172 8.99 2.74 -7.58
N ILE A 173 9.41 1.48 -7.58
CA ILE A 173 9.51 0.68 -8.80
C ILE A 173 8.19 -0.06 -9.07
N PRO A 174 7.51 0.16 -10.21
CA PRO A 174 6.29 -0.54 -10.58
C PRO A 174 6.53 -2.05 -10.62
N LEU A 175 5.64 -2.85 -10.04
CA LEU A 175 5.72 -4.31 -10.08
C LEU A 175 5.89 -4.84 -11.52
N GLY A 176 5.15 -4.26 -12.47
CA GLY A 176 5.23 -4.56 -13.90
C GLY A 176 6.59 -4.24 -14.57
N GLN A 177 7.49 -3.54 -13.89
CA GLN A 177 8.86 -3.29 -14.36
C GLN A 177 9.75 -4.55 -14.31
N THR A 178 9.39 -5.51 -13.46
CA THR A 178 10.11 -6.79 -13.35
C THR A 178 9.45 -7.86 -14.23
N THR A 179 10.25 -8.56 -15.04
CA THR A 179 9.75 -9.65 -15.90
C THR A 179 9.89 -11.04 -15.28
N LYS A 180 10.54 -11.14 -14.11
CA LYS A 180 10.73 -12.35 -13.32
C LYS A 180 11.07 -11.99 -11.87
N ASP A 181 10.99 -12.97 -10.98
CA ASP A 181 11.35 -12.80 -9.56
C ASP A 181 12.83 -12.42 -9.40
N PRO A 182 13.12 -11.26 -8.78
CA PRO A 182 14.49 -10.94 -8.39
C PRO A 182 14.85 -11.70 -7.09
N TYR A 183 15.37 -12.92 -7.23
CA TYR A 183 15.77 -13.76 -6.09
C TYR A 183 16.94 -13.21 -5.24
N SER A 184 17.49 -12.02 -5.56
CA SER A 184 18.50 -11.35 -4.75
C SER A 184 18.45 -9.83 -4.90
N ALA A 185 18.82 -9.13 -3.82
CA ALA A 185 18.94 -7.67 -3.84
C ALA A 185 19.93 -7.18 -4.90
N TYR A 186 21.02 -7.91 -5.19
CA TYR A 186 21.97 -7.53 -6.24
C TYR A 186 21.32 -7.44 -7.63
N ILE A 187 20.43 -8.37 -7.97
CA ILE A 187 19.69 -8.33 -9.23
C ILE A 187 18.71 -7.17 -9.23
N PHE A 188 17.95 -7.02 -8.14
CA PHE A 188 16.96 -5.95 -8.04
C PHE A 188 17.59 -4.55 -8.10
N ARG A 189 18.76 -4.34 -7.48
CA ARG A 189 19.50 -3.07 -7.58
C ARG A 189 19.80 -2.68 -9.02
N LYS A 190 20.03 -3.62 -9.95
CA LYS A 190 20.24 -3.26 -11.36
C LYS A 190 19.00 -2.61 -11.98
N ILE A 191 17.81 -3.01 -11.52
CA ILE A 191 16.53 -2.46 -11.97
C ILE A 191 16.33 -1.10 -11.32
N VAL A 192 16.46 -1.02 -10.00
CA VAL A 192 16.42 0.26 -9.26
C VAL A 192 17.36 1.28 -9.89
N GLN A 193 18.64 0.96 -10.09
CA GLN A 193 19.63 1.90 -10.63
C GLN A 193 19.32 2.40 -12.04
N LYS A 194 18.57 1.63 -12.85
CA LYS A 194 18.16 2.04 -14.19
C LYS A 194 16.86 2.84 -14.19
N SER A 195 15.99 2.58 -13.21
CA SER A 195 14.64 3.12 -13.16
C SER A 195 14.45 4.24 -12.13
N PHE A 196 15.38 4.43 -11.19
CA PHE A 196 15.22 5.35 -10.06
C PHE A 196 14.95 6.79 -10.49
N ARG A 197 15.69 7.30 -11.50
CA ARG A 197 15.45 8.65 -12.02
C ARG A 197 14.02 8.80 -12.54
N GLU A 198 13.59 7.87 -13.39
CA GLU A 198 12.23 7.89 -13.92
C GLU A 198 11.18 7.74 -12.81
N ALA A 199 11.43 6.92 -11.78
CA ALA A 199 10.53 6.81 -10.63
C ALA A 199 10.35 8.15 -9.89
N MET A 200 11.43 8.91 -9.73
CA MET A 200 11.40 10.22 -9.07
C MET A 200 10.82 11.32 -9.97
N ASP A 201 11.06 11.26 -11.28
CA ASP A 201 10.49 12.21 -12.25
C ASP A 201 8.97 12.02 -12.41
N VAL A 202 8.47 10.82 -12.08
CA VAL A 202 7.08 10.40 -12.25
C VAL A 202 6.45 10.09 -10.87
N MET A 203 6.76 10.93 -9.88
CA MET A 203 6.16 10.84 -8.56
C MET A 203 4.65 11.09 -8.63
N PRO A 204 3.87 10.41 -7.75
CA PRO A 204 2.46 10.73 -7.62
C PRO A 204 2.27 12.12 -7.00
N SER A 205 1.18 12.78 -7.36
CA SER A 205 0.74 14.05 -6.78
C SER A 205 0.60 13.98 -5.25
N GLU A 206 1.00 15.06 -4.57
CA GLU A 206 0.81 15.22 -3.13
C GLU A 206 -0.70 15.25 -2.76
N ASP A 207 -1.55 15.75 -3.65
CA ASP A 207 -3.00 15.76 -3.49
C ASP A 207 -3.71 15.39 -4.81
N PRO A 208 -3.80 14.08 -5.14
CA PRO A 208 -4.48 13.62 -6.34
C PRO A 208 -5.95 14.07 -6.40
N LEU A 209 -6.65 14.08 -5.26
CA LEU A 209 -8.08 14.39 -5.20
C LEU A 209 -8.35 15.89 -5.43
N GLY A 210 -7.39 16.76 -5.11
CA GLY A 210 -7.38 18.17 -5.46
C GLY A 210 -7.44 18.44 -6.97
N GLU A 211 -6.99 17.48 -7.80
CA GLU A 211 -6.95 17.59 -9.27
C GLU A 211 -8.27 17.25 -9.97
N LEU A 212 -9.34 16.95 -9.21
CA LEU A 212 -10.68 16.74 -9.76
C LEU A 212 -11.22 18.02 -10.41
N THR A 213 -11.69 17.91 -11.64
CA THR A 213 -12.24 19.01 -12.47
C THR A 213 -13.71 18.79 -12.86
N ILE A 214 -14.40 17.92 -12.14
CA ILE A 214 -15.81 17.57 -12.37
C ILE A 214 -16.72 18.78 -12.13
N GLN A 215 -17.75 18.93 -12.96
CA GLN A 215 -18.75 19.99 -12.84
C GLN A 215 -20.07 19.48 -12.25
N GLY A 216 -20.58 20.13 -11.20
CA GLY A 216 -21.97 19.97 -10.73
C GLY A 216 -22.34 18.60 -10.15
N SER A 217 -21.38 17.81 -9.66
CA SER A 217 -21.64 16.49 -9.09
C SER A 217 -21.99 16.55 -7.61
N HIS A 218 -22.99 15.75 -7.22
CA HIS A 218 -23.29 15.46 -5.82
C HIS A 218 -23.15 13.96 -5.57
N VAL A 219 -21.92 13.50 -5.31
CA VAL A 219 -21.64 12.08 -5.07
C VAL A 219 -22.52 11.46 -3.98
N GLN A 220 -22.88 12.24 -2.95
CA GLN A 220 -23.67 11.76 -1.83
C GLN A 220 -25.04 11.21 -2.27
N SER A 221 -25.68 11.81 -3.27
CA SER A 221 -26.95 11.32 -3.81
C SER A 221 -26.81 10.10 -4.72
N ALA A 222 -25.58 9.77 -5.14
CA ALA A 222 -25.28 8.60 -5.95
C ALA A 222 -24.96 7.35 -5.12
N ILE A 223 -24.68 7.50 -3.82
CA ILE A 223 -24.43 6.37 -2.93
C ILE A 223 -25.74 5.58 -2.72
N PRO A 224 -25.74 4.25 -2.91
CA PRO A 224 -26.94 3.44 -2.70
C PRO A 224 -27.46 3.55 -1.26
N GLU A 225 -28.75 3.85 -1.08
CA GLU A 225 -29.37 3.98 0.25
C GLU A 225 -29.17 2.72 1.13
N ALA A 226 -29.21 1.54 0.50
CA ALA A 226 -29.01 0.26 1.17
C ALA A 226 -27.61 0.14 1.82
N LEU A 227 -26.60 0.88 1.35
CA LEU A 227 -25.23 0.81 1.87
C LEU A 227 -25.18 1.15 3.36
N ALA A 228 -25.96 2.14 3.81
CA ALA A 228 -26.01 2.52 5.22
C ALA A 228 -26.45 1.37 6.15
N SER A 229 -27.16 0.37 5.62
CA SER A 229 -27.56 -0.84 6.36
C SER A 229 -26.60 -2.02 6.18
N ILE A 230 -25.98 -2.14 5.00
CA ILE A 230 -25.08 -3.26 4.65
C ILE A 230 -23.68 -3.04 5.24
N ALA A 231 -23.15 -1.83 5.06
CA ALA A 231 -21.83 -1.40 5.48
C ALA A 231 -21.91 0.05 5.99
N PRO A 232 -22.42 0.27 7.21
CA PRO A 232 -22.58 1.59 7.79
C PRO A 232 -21.26 2.39 7.78
N HIS A 233 -21.38 3.71 7.63
CA HIS A 233 -20.25 4.64 7.68
C HIS A 233 -19.64 4.65 9.10
N GLY A 234 -18.34 4.40 9.21
CA GLY A 234 -17.63 4.23 10.49
C GLY A 234 -17.50 5.48 11.35
N GLY A 235 -17.85 6.66 10.82
CA GLY A 235 -17.70 7.97 11.49
C GLY A 235 -18.22 8.04 12.93
N GLU A 236 -19.33 7.37 13.26
CA GLU A 236 -19.91 7.40 14.61
C GLU A 236 -19.10 6.58 15.63
N VAL A 237 -18.34 5.59 15.16
CA VAL A 237 -17.56 4.66 16.00
C VAL A 237 -16.35 5.35 16.63
N PHE A 238 -15.74 6.32 15.95
CA PHE A 238 -14.51 6.95 16.45
C PHE A 238 -14.70 7.62 17.81
N GLY A 239 -15.91 8.11 18.13
CA GLY A 239 -16.25 8.65 19.45
C GLY A 239 -16.47 7.60 20.56
N GLN A 240 -16.54 6.31 20.22
CA GLN A 240 -16.80 5.18 21.11
C GLN A 240 -15.78 4.05 20.93
N ARG A 241 -14.56 4.43 20.50
CA ARG A 241 -13.50 3.53 20.05
C ARG A 241 -13.22 2.37 20.99
N ASP A 242 -13.00 2.64 22.28
CA ASP A 242 -12.61 1.60 23.24
C ASP A 242 -13.70 0.55 23.43
N SER A 243 -14.96 0.99 23.57
CA SER A 243 -16.10 0.07 23.71
C SER A 243 -16.37 -0.72 22.44
N TRP A 244 -16.17 -0.10 21.27
CA TRP A 244 -16.33 -0.77 19.99
C TRP A 244 -15.24 -1.82 19.78
N LEU A 245 -13.97 -1.47 19.99
CA LEU A 245 -12.84 -2.38 19.85
C LEU A 245 -12.98 -3.61 20.76
N ALA A 246 -13.39 -3.40 22.03
CA ALA A 246 -13.62 -4.47 22.99
C ALA A 246 -14.81 -5.39 22.65
N SER A 247 -15.66 -5.00 21.69
CA SER A 247 -16.81 -5.80 21.25
C SER A 247 -16.50 -6.73 20.08
N LEU A 248 -15.36 -6.53 19.41
CA LEU A 248 -15.03 -7.23 18.18
C LEU A 248 -14.60 -8.68 18.43
N PRO A 249 -14.84 -9.59 17.46
CA PRO A 249 -14.40 -10.97 17.54
C PRO A 249 -12.91 -11.13 17.18
N ILE A 250 -12.02 -10.39 17.84
CA ILE A 250 -10.57 -10.34 17.56
C ILE A 250 -9.74 -10.75 18.79
N ARG A 251 -8.42 -10.82 18.63
CA ARG A 251 -7.50 -11.10 19.75
C ARG A 251 -7.35 -9.87 20.65
N HIS A 252 -7.74 -10.02 21.91
CA HIS A 252 -7.55 -9.00 22.96
C HIS A 252 -6.35 -9.26 23.88
N ASP A 253 -5.58 -10.32 23.62
CA ASP A 253 -4.35 -10.65 24.36
C ASP A 253 -3.12 -9.86 23.87
N VAL A 254 -3.25 -9.15 22.75
CA VAL A 254 -2.21 -8.28 22.17
C VAL A 254 -2.67 -6.83 22.24
N ALA A 255 -2.28 -6.16 23.33
CA ALA A 255 -2.71 -4.81 23.64
C ALA A 255 -2.20 -3.74 22.64
N PRO A 256 -2.92 -2.60 22.51
CA PRO A 256 -2.44 -1.41 21.83
C PRO A 256 -1.08 -0.93 22.33
N VAL A 257 -0.36 -0.24 21.45
CA VAL A 257 0.95 0.37 21.74
C VAL A 257 0.85 1.89 21.64
N GLU A 258 1.86 2.60 22.16
CA GLU A 258 1.91 4.07 22.12
C GLU A 258 1.98 4.64 20.71
N THR A 259 2.55 3.90 19.75
CA THR A 259 2.62 4.30 18.34
C THR A 259 1.22 4.55 17.80
N ARG A 260 0.98 5.76 17.28
CA ARG A 260 -0.26 6.11 16.57
C ARG A 260 -0.13 5.79 15.08
N GLY A 261 -1.19 5.24 14.50
CA GLY A 261 -1.22 4.81 13.10
C GLY A 261 -1.46 5.91 12.07
N SER A 262 -1.78 7.14 12.51
CA SER A 262 -2.10 8.27 11.63
C SER A 262 -0.91 8.71 10.76
N ARG A 263 -1.22 9.36 9.64
CA ARG A 263 -0.24 10.03 8.76
C ARG A 263 0.47 11.15 9.49
N GLU A 264 -0.21 11.95 10.31
CA GLU A 264 0.45 12.96 11.16
C GLU A 264 1.58 12.33 12.00
N ALA A 265 1.31 11.22 12.68
CA ALA A 265 2.32 10.52 13.47
C ALA A 265 3.46 9.95 12.61
N ALA A 266 3.13 9.45 11.41
CA ALA A 266 4.10 8.98 10.43
C ALA A 266 5.07 10.09 10.02
N LEU A 267 4.53 11.26 9.67
CA LEU A 267 5.30 12.44 9.26
C LEU A 267 6.16 12.97 10.40
N GLN A 268 5.61 13.03 11.62
CA GLN A 268 6.38 13.41 12.80
C GLN A 268 7.56 12.47 13.03
N ARG A 269 7.35 11.14 12.96
CA ARG A 269 8.43 10.16 13.10
C ARG A 269 9.45 10.29 11.97
N MET A 270 9.00 10.45 10.73
CA MET A 270 9.84 10.62 9.55
C MET A 270 10.73 11.85 9.70
N HIS A 271 10.16 13.02 9.98
CA HIS A 271 10.93 14.26 10.17
C HIS A 271 11.94 14.13 11.31
N GLY A 272 11.56 13.52 12.43
CA GLY A 272 12.49 13.24 13.53
C GLY A 272 13.64 12.34 13.10
N PHE A 273 13.35 11.26 12.37
CA PHE A 273 14.39 10.37 11.83
C PHE A 273 15.35 11.13 10.90
N MET A 274 14.81 11.86 9.92
CA MET A 274 15.61 12.62 8.94
C MET A 274 16.47 13.70 9.60
N GLN A 275 16.04 14.24 10.75
CA GLN A 275 16.75 15.30 11.45
C GLN A 275 17.83 14.78 12.40
N PHE A 276 17.58 13.67 13.10
CA PHE A 276 18.41 13.27 14.24
C PHE A 276 19.07 11.89 14.10
N ASP A 277 18.40 10.93 13.49
CA ASP A 277 18.84 9.53 13.50
C ASP A 277 19.56 9.15 12.20
N LEU A 278 19.17 9.77 11.08
CA LEU A 278 19.70 9.44 9.75
C LEU A 278 21.22 9.63 9.68
N LEU A 279 21.81 10.58 10.41
CA LEU A 279 23.25 10.89 10.36
C LEU A 279 24.16 9.77 10.91
N GLU A 280 23.61 8.83 11.67
CA GLU A 280 24.34 7.70 12.24
C GLU A 280 23.78 6.35 11.74
N TYR A 281 22.89 6.37 10.74
CA TYR A 281 22.12 5.21 10.32
C TYR A 281 23.01 4.05 9.85
N ASP A 282 23.99 4.32 8.99
CA ASP A 282 24.78 3.25 8.38
C ASP A 282 25.59 2.48 9.43
N GLU A 283 26.21 3.22 10.34
CA GLU A 283 27.04 2.65 11.41
C GLU A 283 26.21 1.96 12.49
N LYS A 284 25.02 2.50 12.83
CA LYS A 284 24.29 2.08 14.05
C LYS A 284 23.02 1.27 13.82
N ARG A 285 22.52 1.11 12.59
CA ARG A 285 21.25 0.38 12.33
C ARG A 285 21.24 -1.08 12.78
N ASN A 286 22.41 -1.71 12.91
CA ASN A 286 22.56 -3.10 13.35
C ASN A 286 22.67 -3.24 14.89
N HIS A 287 22.66 -2.12 15.62
CA HIS A 287 22.73 -2.09 17.08
C HIS A 287 21.33 -1.82 17.67
N PRO A 288 20.61 -2.86 18.15
CA PRO A 288 19.21 -2.70 18.58
C PRO A 288 19.02 -1.72 19.75
N ASP A 289 20.06 -1.54 20.57
CA ASP A 289 20.16 -0.64 21.72
C ASP A 289 20.44 0.83 21.34
N GLU A 290 20.97 1.11 20.16
CA GLU A 290 21.29 2.49 19.70
C GLU A 290 20.07 3.23 19.13
N HIS A 291 19.00 2.50 18.80
CA HIS A 291 17.72 3.07 18.34
C HIS A 291 17.80 3.96 17.09
N LYS A 292 18.76 3.71 16.20
CA LYS A 292 19.00 4.53 14.99
C LYS A 292 18.25 4.09 13.72
N THR A 293 17.29 3.17 13.82
CA THR A 293 16.45 2.80 12.68
C THR A 293 15.32 3.80 12.47
N SER A 294 14.79 3.91 11.25
CA SER A 294 13.69 4.85 10.95
C SER A 294 12.42 4.56 11.73
N ARG A 295 12.19 3.29 12.13
CA ARG A 295 10.95 2.83 12.75
C ARG A 295 9.69 3.20 11.95
N LEU A 296 9.84 3.44 10.64
CA LEU A 296 8.74 3.81 9.74
C LEU A 296 7.93 2.61 9.23
N SER A 297 8.36 1.38 9.56
CA SER A 297 7.75 0.16 9.04
C SER A 297 6.25 0.03 9.32
N PRO A 298 5.67 0.48 10.45
CA PRO A 298 4.22 0.38 10.65
C PRO A 298 3.44 1.16 9.58
N TRP A 299 3.83 2.41 9.31
CA TRP A 299 3.14 3.26 8.32
C TRP A 299 3.44 2.87 6.88
N LEU A 300 4.66 2.37 6.61
CA LEU A 300 5.03 1.84 5.28
C LEU A 300 4.35 0.50 4.97
N HIS A 301 4.00 -0.27 6.00
CA HIS A 301 3.27 -1.54 5.90
C HIS A 301 1.81 -1.30 5.54
N TYR A 302 1.13 -0.41 6.28
CA TYR A 302 -0.25 0.00 5.99
C TYR A 302 -0.35 1.02 4.84
N GLY A 303 0.77 1.40 4.21
CA GLY A 303 0.75 2.35 3.11
C GLY A 303 0.21 3.75 3.45
N VAL A 304 0.17 4.12 4.73
CA VAL A 304 -0.18 5.45 5.26
C VAL A 304 0.87 6.50 4.88
N LEU A 305 2.12 6.04 4.75
CA LEU A 305 3.24 6.85 4.30
C LEU A 305 3.74 6.35 2.94
N SER A 306 3.92 7.26 1.98
CA SER A 306 4.42 6.91 0.65
C SER A 306 5.94 6.68 0.67
N ALA A 307 6.40 5.65 -0.03
CA ALA A 307 7.83 5.44 -0.22
C ALA A 307 8.48 6.58 -1.03
N HIS A 308 7.76 7.18 -1.98
CA HIS A 308 8.25 8.33 -2.74
C HIS A 308 8.52 9.53 -1.82
N GLU A 309 7.60 9.82 -0.91
CA GLU A 309 7.73 10.88 0.09
C GLU A 309 8.91 10.65 1.04
N VAL A 310 9.10 9.41 1.50
CA VAL A 310 10.26 9.04 2.34
C VAL A 310 11.58 9.22 1.59
N VAL A 311 11.63 8.81 0.32
CA VAL A 311 12.83 8.93 -0.51
C VAL A 311 13.13 10.39 -0.82
N GLU A 312 12.13 11.19 -1.19
CA GLU A 312 12.28 12.63 -1.40
C GLU A 312 12.83 13.32 -0.15
N ALA A 313 12.24 13.03 1.02
CA ALA A 313 12.71 13.59 2.29
C ALA A 313 14.15 13.18 2.64
N ALA A 314 14.57 11.95 2.30
CA ALA A 314 15.94 11.49 2.48
C ALA A 314 16.91 12.16 1.50
N LEU A 315 16.54 12.29 0.22
CA LEU A 315 17.34 12.97 -0.79
C LEU A 315 17.52 14.45 -0.46
N ALA A 316 16.53 15.09 0.15
CA ALA A 316 16.63 16.47 0.65
C ALA A 316 17.68 16.65 1.77
N LYS A 317 18.19 15.55 2.36
CA LYS A 317 19.30 15.57 3.33
C LYS A 317 20.67 15.37 2.69
N MET A 318 20.76 15.16 1.38
CA MET A 318 22.03 15.01 0.68
C MET A 318 22.93 16.25 0.84
N PRO A 319 24.26 16.09 0.75
CA PRO A 319 25.20 17.20 0.86
C PRO A 319 24.94 18.32 -0.16
N ALA A 320 25.34 19.54 0.20
CA ALA A 320 25.20 20.70 -0.68
C ALA A 320 25.89 20.46 -2.04
N GLY A 321 25.16 20.73 -3.13
CA GLY A 321 25.62 20.51 -4.51
C GLY A 321 25.32 19.13 -5.08
N TRP A 322 24.74 18.22 -4.29
CA TRP A 322 24.20 16.96 -4.81
C TRP A 322 22.94 17.18 -5.64
N SER A 323 22.76 16.38 -6.70
CA SER A 323 21.58 16.37 -7.55
C SER A 323 21.38 14.98 -8.18
N MET A 324 20.23 14.77 -8.85
CA MET A 324 19.97 13.53 -9.59
C MET A 324 21.02 13.26 -10.70
N ASP A 325 21.75 14.27 -11.18
CA ASP A 325 22.81 14.10 -12.18
C ASP A 325 24.07 13.42 -11.62
N ASN A 326 24.15 13.28 -10.30
CA ASN A 326 25.20 12.51 -9.65
C ASN A 326 24.94 10.99 -9.68
N LEU A 327 23.74 10.55 -10.08
CA LEU A 327 23.42 9.12 -10.16
C LEU A 327 24.32 8.39 -11.17
N THR A 328 24.96 7.30 -10.74
CA THR A 328 25.85 6.50 -11.59
C THR A 328 25.44 5.03 -11.58
N TYR A 329 25.20 4.44 -12.75
CA TYR A 329 24.93 3.00 -12.83
C TYR A 329 26.18 2.19 -12.42
N VAL A 330 26.10 1.52 -11.27
CA VAL A 330 27.21 0.74 -10.69
C VAL A 330 27.00 -0.77 -10.78
N GLY A 331 26.09 -1.23 -11.64
CA GLY A 331 25.93 -2.64 -11.95
C GLY A 331 25.37 -3.50 -10.81
N GLY A 332 24.52 -2.91 -9.96
CA GLY A 332 23.85 -3.63 -8.85
C GLY A 332 24.63 -3.65 -7.54
N LYS A 333 25.74 -2.92 -7.43
CA LYS A 333 26.42 -2.67 -6.14
C LYS A 333 25.51 -1.85 -5.21
N SER A 334 25.68 -2.04 -3.90
CA SER A 334 24.92 -1.32 -2.87
C SER A 334 25.36 0.13 -2.66
N GLU A 335 26.56 0.49 -3.10
CA GLU A 335 27.19 1.79 -2.85
C GLU A 335 27.63 2.46 -4.16
N GLY A 336 27.68 3.78 -4.15
CA GLY A 336 28.17 4.60 -5.25
C GLY A 336 27.16 4.81 -6.38
N PHE A 337 25.93 4.33 -6.19
CA PHE A 337 24.84 4.68 -7.09
C PHE A 337 24.45 6.15 -6.93
N PHE A 338 24.27 6.60 -5.69
CA PHE A 338 23.85 7.96 -5.40
C PHE A 338 25.01 8.96 -5.41
N ASN A 339 26.24 8.52 -5.08
CA ASN A 339 27.42 9.37 -4.92
C ASN A 339 27.18 10.48 -3.88
N GLY A 340 26.61 10.10 -2.74
CA GLY A 340 26.18 10.99 -1.66
C GLY A 340 26.72 10.58 -0.29
N ASP A 341 26.00 10.98 0.76
CA ASP A 341 26.36 10.62 2.13
C ASP A 341 26.10 9.11 2.39
N PRO A 342 27.07 8.36 2.95
CA PRO A 342 26.93 6.92 3.19
C PRO A 342 25.69 6.54 4.02
N ASN A 343 25.31 7.36 4.99
CA ASN A 343 24.13 7.08 5.82
C ASN A 343 22.83 7.18 5.02
N ILE A 344 22.77 8.17 4.13
CA ILE A 344 21.62 8.37 3.25
C ILE A 344 21.58 7.26 2.19
N GLU A 345 22.71 6.91 1.58
CA GLU A 345 22.78 5.80 0.62
C GLU A 345 22.34 4.47 1.25
N SER A 346 22.83 4.19 2.46
CA SER A 346 22.49 2.98 3.22
C SER A 346 20.98 2.93 3.51
N PHE A 347 20.39 4.03 3.98
CA PHE A 347 18.95 4.12 4.21
C PHE A 347 18.13 3.96 2.92
N LEU A 348 18.52 4.63 1.84
CA LEU A 348 17.87 4.52 0.52
C LEU A 348 17.93 3.09 -0.01
N ASN A 349 19.05 2.39 0.18
CA ASN A 349 19.15 0.99 -0.18
C ASN A 349 18.17 0.11 0.62
N GLU A 350 17.92 0.39 1.89
CA GLU A 350 16.93 -0.35 2.69
C GLU A 350 15.48 -0.05 2.25
N VAL A 351 15.09 1.23 2.16
CA VAL A 351 13.70 1.61 1.86
C VAL A 351 13.30 1.38 0.40
N VAL A 352 14.24 1.42 -0.54
CA VAL A 352 13.98 1.18 -1.97
C VAL A 352 14.32 -0.26 -2.36
N THR A 353 15.55 -0.73 -2.12
CA THR A 353 15.96 -2.04 -2.63
C THR A 353 15.42 -3.18 -1.78
N TRP A 354 15.71 -3.18 -0.48
CA TRP A 354 15.38 -4.33 0.37
C TRP A 354 13.88 -4.45 0.67
N ARG A 355 13.19 -3.33 0.83
CA ARG A 355 11.72 -3.33 0.94
C ARG A 355 11.07 -3.84 -0.34
N GLU A 356 11.43 -3.29 -1.50
CA GLU A 356 10.70 -3.58 -2.74
C GLU A 356 11.10 -4.91 -3.39
N VAL A 357 12.32 -5.43 -3.16
CA VAL A 357 12.70 -6.76 -3.67
C VAL A 357 11.74 -7.85 -3.18
N GLY A 358 11.22 -7.72 -1.95
CA GLY A 358 10.18 -8.60 -1.41
C GLY A 358 8.87 -8.51 -2.20
N TYR A 359 8.40 -7.30 -2.49
CA TYR A 359 7.19 -7.10 -3.30
C TYR A 359 7.34 -7.67 -4.71
N HIS A 360 8.46 -7.39 -5.37
CA HIS A 360 8.73 -7.89 -6.70
C HIS A 360 8.91 -9.42 -6.73
N TYR A 361 9.55 -10.00 -5.71
CA TYR A 361 9.64 -11.45 -5.59
C TYR A 361 8.25 -12.08 -5.46
N CYS A 362 7.42 -11.58 -4.52
CA CYS A 362 6.06 -12.09 -4.29
C CYS A 362 5.12 -11.87 -5.49
N HIS A 363 5.33 -10.80 -6.28
CA HIS A 363 4.56 -10.55 -7.50
C HIS A 363 4.70 -11.67 -8.53
N HIS A 364 5.88 -12.29 -8.61
CA HIS A 364 6.16 -13.40 -9.54
C HIS A 364 6.00 -14.79 -8.91
N ARG A 365 5.94 -14.88 -7.57
CA ARG A 365 5.90 -16.15 -6.83
C ARG A 365 4.63 -16.24 -5.98
N PRO A 366 3.52 -16.79 -6.50
CA PRO A 366 2.30 -16.97 -5.71
C PRO A 366 2.49 -17.95 -4.53
N ASP A 367 3.54 -18.76 -4.59
CA ASP A 367 3.97 -19.72 -3.57
C ASP A 367 5.01 -19.14 -2.58
N TYR A 368 5.19 -17.82 -2.50
CA TYR A 368 6.25 -17.15 -1.71
C TYR A 368 6.32 -17.58 -0.22
N ALA A 369 5.23 -18.07 0.34
CA ALA A 369 5.14 -18.52 1.74
C ALA A 369 5.39 -20.03 1.91
N GLU A 370 5.56 -20.77 0.82
CA GLU A 370 5.72 -22.23 0.80
C GLU A 370 7.20 -22.63 0.68
N TYR A 371 7.55 -23.82 1.18
CA TYR A 371 8.91 -24.37 1.11
C TYR A 371 9.44 -24.47 -0.33
N GLU A 372 8.55 -24.71 -1.29
CA GLU A 372 8.83 -24.84 -2.72
C GLU A 372 9.37 -23.57 -3.35
N SER A 373 9.14 -22.41 -2.72
CA SER A 373 9.68 -21.11 -3.15
C SER A 373 11.18 -20.96 -2.97
N LEU A 374 11.77 -21.78 -2.08
CA LEU A 374 13.19 -21.72 -1.78
C LEU A 374 14.05 -22.12 -3.00
N PRO A 375 15.24 -21.52 -3.16
CA PRO A 375 16.21 -21.94 -4.17
C PRO A 375 16.57 -23.42 -4.06
N ASP A 376 16.86 -24.08 -5.20
CA ASP A 376 17.15 -25.53 -5.23
C ASP A 376 18.34 -25.95 -4.37
N TRP A 377 19.36 -25.11 -4.25
CA TRP A 377 20.50 -25.38 -3.36
C TRP A 377 20.08 -25.37 -1.88
N ALA A 378 19.14 -24.49 -1.50
CA ALA A 378 18.61 -24.40 -0.14
C ALA A 378 17.75 -25.63 0.18
N LYS A 379 16.91 -26.06 -0.76
CA LYS A 379 16.11 -27.28 -0.62
C LYS A 379 17.00 -28.53 -0.51
N THR A 380 18.04 -28.62 -1.33
CA THR A 380 19.03 -29.72 -1.28
C THR A 380 19.69 -29.79 0.09
N THR A 381 20.24 -28.68 0.60
CA THR A 381 20.92 -28.69 1.91
C THR A 381 19.96 -28.96 3.07
N ILE A 382 18.74 -28.39 3.06
CA ILE A 382 17.71 -28.70 4.07
C ILE A 382 17.36 -30.20 4.03
N GLY A 383 17.28 -30.79 2.84
CA GLY A 383 17.02 -32.22 2.64
C GLY A 383 18.15 -33.10 3.19
N GLU A 384 19.41 -32.75 2.92
CA GLU A 384 20.60 -33.45 3.45
C GLU A 384 20.61 -33.45 4.99
N HIS A 385 20.20 -32.34 5.62
CA HIS A 385 20.15 -32.16 7.07
C HIS A 385 18.77 -32.47 7.69
N HIS A 386 17.84 -33.05 6.95
CA HIS A 386 16.49 -33.31 7.45
C HIS A 386 16.49 -34.28 8.64
N SER A 387 17.39 -35.28 8.65
CA SER A 387 17.44 -36.31 9.69
C SER A 387 18.36 -35.97 10.87
N ASP A 388 18.97 -34.78 10.87
CA ASP A 388 19.83 -34.34 11.96
C ASP A 388 19.03 -34.20 13.26
N ILE A 389 19.61 -34.64 14.37
CA ILE A 389 19.00 -34.48 15.69
C ILE A 389 19.03 -32.99 16.05
N ARG A 390 17.85 -32.39 16.21
CA ARG A 390 17.73 -31.01 16.67
C ARG A 390 18.05 -30.97 18.18
N PRO A 391 19.01 -30.14 18.62
CA PRO A 391 19.33 -30.03 20.06
C PRO A 391 18.14 -29.57 20.90
N HIS A 392 17.26 -28.75 20.32
CA HIS A 392 16.05 -28.25 20.93
C HIS A 392 14.90 -28.28 19.92
N VAL A 393 13.71 -28.67 20.38
CA VAL A 393 12.47 -28.63 19.59
C VAL A 393 11.42 -27.95 20.46
N TYR A 394 10.83 -26.87 19.95
CA TYR A 394 9.82 -26.09 20.64
C TYR A 394 8.46 -26.21 19.95
N THR A 395 7.39 -26.10 20.71
CA THR A 395 6.06 -25.85 20.15
C THR A 395 5.94 -24.38 19.74
N PHE A 396 4.93 -24.08 18.92
CA PHE A 396 4.61 -22.70 18.56
C PHE A 396 4.36 -21.84 19.80
N GLU A 397 3.63 -22.36 20.79
CA GLU A 397 3.29 -21.64 22.01
C GLU A 397 4.52 -21.34 22.89
N GLN A 398 5.53 -22.20 22.85
CA GLN A 398 6.81 -21.93 23.53
C GLN A 398 7.55 -20.79 22.84
N LEU A 399 7.61 -20.77 21.51
CA LEU A 399 8.25 -19.69 20.75
C LEU A 399 7.50 -18.36 20.92
N GLU A 400 6.16 -18.37 20.81
CA GLU A 400 5.30 -17.19 20.97
C GLU A 400 5.49 -16.53 22.35
N ARG A 401 5.74 -17.33 23.40
CA ARG A 401 5.93 -16.84 24.78
C ARG A 401 7.40 -16.60 25.17
N GLY A 402 8.33 -16.70 24.22
CA GLY A 402 9.77 -16.57 24.50
C GLY A 402 10.32 -17.63 25.45
N GLN A 403 9.71 -18.81 25.50
CA GLN A 403 10.08 -19.91 26.41
C GLN A 403 11.15 -20.81 25.80
N THR A 404 12.27 -20.22 25.42
CA THR A 404 13.42 -20.94 24.85
C THR A 404 14.58 -21.02 25.85
N HIS A 405 15.57 -21.86 25.55
CA HIS A 405 16.82 -21.90 26.29
C HIS A 405 17.71 -20.67 26.03
N ASP A 406 17.50 -19.97 24.92
CA ASP A 406 18.23 -18.77 24.55
C ASP A 406 17.52 -17.54 25.12
N SER A 407 18.29 -16.65 25.73
CA SER A 407 17.81 -15.43 26.37
C SER A 407 17.84 -14.21 25.45
N LEU A 408 18.54 -14.30 24.31
CA LEU A 408 18.54 -13.30 23.24
C LEU A 408 17.29 -13.49 22.36
#